data_AF-A0A3M4QB93-F1
#
_entry.id   AF-A0A3M4QB93-F1
#
_cell.length_a   1.000
_cell.length_b   1.000
_cell.length_c   1.000
_cell.angle_alpha   90.00
_cell.angle_beta   90.00
_cell.angle_gamma   90.00
#
_symmetry.space_group_name_H-M   'P 1'
#
loop_
_entity.id
_entity.type
_entity.pdbx_description
1 polymer ?
#
loop_
_entity_poly.entity_id
_entity_poly.type
_entity_poly.pdbx_seq_one_letter_code
_entity_poly.pdbx_strand_id
1 'polypeptide(L)'
;SACTPSMPGDIDYGKIAAKDLNPDSHTWLERRTLKLSVNCEAATLFAINPIDNRAGTSTFAVFGLGLINGSEKLGGYEVSFSNPVADLPSTLLTQFEGRAWTVLDPEDSVLPNQLVALGSRGDNSWAPHPLQDAIVDISVRAGIAPANTLTLTNEVALDGSATLEVMYL
;
A
#
# COMPACT_ATOMS: atom_id res chain seq x y z
N SER A 1 12.85 4.02 -21.24
CA SER A 1 13.59 2.79 -20.93
C SER A 1 12.72 1.91 -20.07
N ALA A 2 12.88 0.58 -20.11
CA ALA A 2 12.03 -0.29 -19.31
C ALA A 2 12.49 -0.30 -17.83
N CYS A 3 11.53 -0.36 -16.91
CA CYS A 3 11.74 -0.54 -15.48
C CYS A 3 11.15 -1.86 -15.02
N THR A 4 11.87 -2.56 -14.14
CA THR A 4 11.46 -3.86 -13.59
C THR A 4 11.23 -3.71 -12.08
N PRO A 5 9.98 -3.82 -11.59
CA PRO A 5 9.72 -3.89 -10.16
C PRO A 5 10.01 -5.29 -9.62
N SER A 6 10.47 -5.37 -8.37
CA SER A 6 10.68 -6.61 -7.64
C SER A 6 10.35 -6.42 -6.16
N MET A 7 9.50 -7.31 -5.63
CA MET A 7 9.02 -7.34 -4.25
C MET A 7 8.63 -8.78 -3.88
N PRO A 8 8.76 -9.22 -2.61
CA PRO A 8 8.14 -10.45 -2.13
C PRO A 8 6.61 -10.42 -2.31
N GLY A 9 6.01 -11.56 -2.63
CA GLY A 9 4.61 -11.64 -3.09
C GLY A 9 3.53 -11.72 -2.00
N ASP A 10 3.86 -12.16 -0.78
CA ASP A 10 2.87 -12.52 0.23
C ASP A 10 3.21 -11.99 1.64
N ILE A 11 2.17 -11.60 2.39
CA ILE A 11 2.23 -11.31 3.82
C ILE A 11 1.35 -12.31 4.55
N ASP A 12 1.96 -13.11 5.42
CA ASP A 12 1.24 -14.06 6.28
C ASP A 12 1.12 -13.51 7.71
N TYR A 13 -0.13 -13.41 8.18
CA TYR A 13 -0.47 -13.04 9.55
C TYR A 13 -0.67 -14.25 10.46
N GLY A 14 -0.60 -15.47 9.91
CA GLY A 14 -0.87 -16.71 10.61
C GLY A 14 -2.36 -16.87 10.93
N LYS A 15 -2.65 -17.86 11.80
CA LYS A 15 -4.01 -18.10 12.28
C LYS A 15 -4.33 -17.20 13.47
N ILE A 16 -5.47 -16.52 13.39
CA ILE A 16 -5.98 -15.67 14.46
C ILE A 16 -7.28 -16.31 14.97
N ALA A 17 -7.35 -16.58 16.28
CA ALA A 17 -8.56 -17.15 16.84
C ALA A 17 -9.64 -16.08 16.97
N ALA A 18 -10.89 -16.41 16.63
CA ALA A 18 -12.01 -15.47 16.71
C ALA A 18 -12.19 -14.84 18.11
N LYS A 19 -11.84 -15.58 19.17
CA LYS A 19 -11.90 -15.11 20.56
C LYS A 19 -10.87 -14.02 20.89
N ASP A 20 -9.83 -13.87 20.08
CA ASP A 20 -8.76 -12.88 20.26
C ASP A 20 -9.08 -11.57 19.50
N LEU A 21 -10.20 -11.55 18.76
CA LEU A 21 -10.68 -10.37 18.05
C LEU A 21 -11.50 -9.47 18.98
N ASN A 22 -11.36 -8.15 18.78
CA ASN A 22 -12.18 -7.16 19.46
C ASN A 22 -13.63 -7.25 18.97
N PRO A 23 -14.62 -7.31 19.88
CA PRO A 23 -16.02 -7.42 19.50
C PRO A 23 -16.55 -6.14 18.87
N ASP A 24 -16.12 -4.97 19.34
CA ASP A 24 -16.76 -3.68 19.06
C ASP A 24 -15.88 -2.68 18.29
N SER A 25 -14.62 -3.04 18.03
CA SER A 25 -13.66 -2.19 17.30
C SER A 25 -12.81 -3.02 16.36
N HIS A 26 -12.08 -2.36 15.46
CA HIS A 26 -11.10 -3.05 14.64
C HIS A 26 -10.04 -3.75 15.50
N THR A 27 -9.66 -4.95 15.07
CA THR A 27 -8.49 -5.66 15.59
C THR A 27 -7.33 -5.39 14.65
N TRP A 28 -6.43 -4.50 15.07
CA TRP A 28 -5.24 -4.15 14.31
C TRP A 28 -4.17 -5.22 14.45
N LEU A 29 -3.68 -5.70 13.32
CA LEU A 29 -2.59 -6.66 13.27
C LEU A 29 -1.24 -5.95 13.29
N GLU A 30 -0.17 -6.74 13.48
CA GLU A 30 1.20 -6.24 13.44
C GLU A 30 1.51 -5.59 12.09
N ARG A 31 2.35 -4.56 12.06
CA ARG A 31 2.85 -4.05 10.77
C ARG A 31 3.81 -5.05 10.17
N ARG A 32 3.67 -5.26 8.86
CA ARG A 32 4.57 -6.09 8.06
C ARG A 32 5.24 -5.20 7.02
N THR A 33 6.56 -5.21 6.98
CA THR A 33 7.33 -4.37 6.06
C THR A 33 7.96 -5.22 4.98
N LEU A 34 7.72 -4.85 3.73
CA LEU A 34 8.33 -5.44 2.53
C LEU A 34 9.26 -4.41 1.87
N LYS A 35 10.18 -4.89 1.05
CA LYS A 35 11.01 -4.01 0.21
C LYS A 35 10.55 -4.12 -1.24
N LEU A 36 10.20 -2.97 -1.82
CA LEU A 36 10.02 -2.83 -3.25
C LEU A 36 11.29 -2.22 -3.84
N SER A 37 11.80 -2.87 -4.87
CA SER A 37 12.87 -2.34 -5.73
C SER A 37 12.32 -2.10 -7.12
N VAL A 38 12.77 -1.03 -7.77
CA VAL A 38 12.50 -0.71 -9.17
C VAL A 38 13.83 -0.39 -9.84
N ASN A 39 14.19 -1.19 -10.84
CA ASN A 39 15.44 -1.06 -11.59
C ASN A 39 15.12 -0.79 -13.06
N CYS A 40 15.64 0.31 -13.59
CA CYS A 40 15.42 0.75 -14.97
C CYS A 40 16.70 0.60 -15.81
N GLU A 41 16.56 0.39 -17.12
CA GLU A 41 17.72 0.28 -18.03
C GLU A 41 18.46 1.62 -18.22
N ALA A 42 17.80 2.73 -17.92
CA ALA A 42 18.38 4.08 -17.84
C ALA A 42 17.51 4.96 -16.93
N ALA A 43 18.01 6.14 -16.57
CA ALA A 43 17.26 7.14 -15.82
C ALA A 43 15.88 7.40 -16.44
N THR A 44 14.82 7.06 -15.71
CA THR A 44 13.44 7.06 -16.19
C THR A 44 12.52 7.73 -15.17
N LEU A 45 11.60 8.57 -15.66
CA LEU A 45 10.59 9.19 -14.81
C LEU A 45 9.42 8.21 -14.62
N PHE A 46 9.13 7.83 -13.39
CA PHE A 46 8.05 6.90 -13.07
C PHE A 46 7.38 7.22 -11.72
N ALA A 47 6.19 6.67 -11.54
CA ALA A 47 5.48 6.57 -10.27
C ALA A 47 5.03 5.11 -10.03
N ILE A 48 4.75 4.80 -8.78
CA ILE A 48 4.07 3.59 -8.36
C ILE A 48 2.58 3.92 -8.21
N ASN A 49 1.74 3.13 -8.86
CA ASN A 49 0.29 3.20 -8.78
C ASN A 49 -0.23 1.99 -7.97
N PRO A 50 -0.64 2.19 -6.70
CA PRO A 50 -1.23 1.13 -5.90
C PRO A 50 -2.68 0.86 -6.32
N ILE A 51 -3.00 -0.38 -6.70
CA ILE A 51 -4.33 -0.79 -7.14
C ILE A 51 -4.87 -1.81 -6.14
N ASP A 52 -6.10 -1.59 -5.64
CA ASP A 52 -6.81 -2.55 -4.79
C ASP A 52 -7.57 -3.58 -5.65
N ASN A 53 -7.15 -4.85 -5.60
CA ASN A 53 -7.81 -5.94 -6.31
C ASN A 53 -9.06 -6.46 -5.57
N ARG A 54 -9.34 -5.90 -4.38
CA ARG A 54 -10.50 -6.16 -3.53
C ARG A 54 -11.30 -4.88 -3.27
N ALA A 55 -11.31 -3.99 -4.27
CA ALA A 55 -12.02 -2.73 -4.20
C ALA A 55 -13.48 -2.90 -3.73
N GLY A 56 -13.89 -2.06 -2.79
CA GLY A 56 -15.25 -2.06 -2.24
C GLY A 56 -15.45 -2.96 -1.02
N THR A 57 -14.48 -3.80 -0.64
CA THR A 57 -14.60 -4.67 0.55
C THR A 57 -13.99 -4.08 1.81
N SER A 58 -13.29 -2.94 1.72
CA SER A 58 -12.71 -2.26 2.88
C SER A 58 -13.77 -1.67 3.83
N THR A 59 -13.47 -1.69 5.13
CA THR A 59 -14.27 -1.05 6.19
C THR A 59 -13.83 0.38 6.56
N PHE A 60 -12.67 0.86 6.08
CA PHE A 60 -12.15 2.19 6.43
C PHE A 60 -11.48 2.91 5.23
N ALA A 61 -12.12 2.80 4.05
CA ALA A 61 -11.80 3.55 2.82
C ALA A 61 -10.34 3.44 2.32
N VAL A 62 -9.71 2.29 2.56
CA VAL A 62 -8.38 1.92 2.04
C VAL A 62 -8.49 0.63 1.21
N PHE A 63 -7.46 -0.22 1.21
CA PHE A 63 -7.49 -1.53 0.56
C PHE A 63 -8.37 -2.53 1.32
N GLY A 64 -9.05 -3.43 0.60
CA GLY A 64 -10.00 -4.39 1.16
C GLY A 64 -9.40 -5.75 1.53
N LEU A 65 -9.92 -6.39 2.59
CA LEU A 65 -9.56 -7.77 2.99
C LEU A 65 -10.57 -8.83 2.52
N GLY A 66 -11.31 -8.56 1.45
CA GLY A 66 -12.36 -9.45 0.97
C GLY A 66 -13.65 -9.44 1.82
N LEU A 67 -14.52 -10.41 1.54
CA LEU A 67 -15.85 -10.56 2.15
C LEU A 67 -16.01 -11.93 2.81
N ILE A 68 -16.74 -11.96 3.92
CA ILE A 68 -17.30 -13.18 4.49
C ILE A 68 -18.71 -13.37 3.95
N ASN A 69 -19.03 -14.60 3.53
CA ASN A 69 -20.34 -15.01 3.01
C ASN A 69 -20.87 -14.13 1.87
N GLY A 70 -19.98 -13.42 1.15
CA GLY A 70 -20.32 -12.55 0.02
C GLY A 70 -20.87 -11.17 0.38
N SER A 71 -21.01 -10.81 1.66
CA SER A 71 -21.57 -9.51 2.06
C SER A 71 -20.90 -8.83 3.24
N GLU A 72 -20.37 -9.59 4.19
CA GLU A 72 -19.75 -9.02 5.40
C GLU A 72 -18.32 -8.59 5.09
N LYS A 73 -18.00 -7.33 5.31
CA LYS A 73 -16.66 -6.81 5.05
C LYS A 73 -15.71 -7.25 6.15
N LEU A 74 -14.74 -8.11 5.82
CA LEU A 74 -13.80 -8.66 6.80
C LEU A 74 -12.92 -7.59 7.45
N GLY A 75 -12.63 -6.51 6.72
CA GLY A 75 -11.77 -5.44 7.19
C GLY A 75 -11.09 -4.72 6.04
N GLY A 76 -9.96 -4.09 6.34
CA GLY A 76 -9.10 -3.45 5.35
C GLY A 76 -7.65 -3.47 5.76
N TYR A 77 -6.77 -2.94 4.91
CA TYR A 77 -5.38 -2.73 5.26
C TYR A 77 -4.84 -1.40 4.74
N GLU A 78 -3.97 -0.81 5.54
CA GLU A 78 -3.19 0.39 5.24
C GLU A 78 -1.92 -0.01 4.50
N VAL A 79 -1.49 0.84 3.56
CA VAL A 79 -0.20 0.72 2.86
C VAL A 79 0.51 2.07 2.99
N SER A 80 1.72 2.08 3.54
CA SER A 80 2.57 3.28 3.58
C SER A 80 3.94 3.02 2.96
N PHE A 81 4.60 4.09 2.54
CA PHE A 81 5.92 4.04 1.90
C PHE A 81 6.92 4.79 2.76
N SER A 82 8.13 4.25 2.90
CA SER A 82 9.17 4.85 3.74
C SER A 82 10.57 4.51 3.26
N ASN A 83 11.58 5.13 3.87
CA ASN A 83 13.00 4.84 3.66
C ASN A 83 13.44 4.79 2.18
N PRO A 84 13.16 5.83 1.37
CA PRO A 84 13.57 5.83 -0.03
C PRO A 84 15.10 5.82 -0.14
N VAL A 85 15.63 4.90 -0.94
CA VAL A 85 17.03 4.85 -1.34
C VAL A 85 17.07 4.80 -2.86
N ALA A 86 17.75 5.76 -3.48
CA ALA A 86 17.87 5.83 -4.93
C ALA A 86 19.27 6.29 -5.35
N ASP A 87 19.53 6.26 -6.65
CA ASP A 87 20.77 6.77 -7.25
C ASP A 87 20.94 8.30 -7.09
N LEU A 88 19.86 9.02 -6.78
CA LEU A 88 19.85 10.43 -6.43
C LEU A 88 19.13 10.68 -5.09
N PRO A 89 19.58 11.66 -4.26
CA PRO A 89 18.86 12.05 -3.06
C PRO A 89 17.40 12.40 -3.39
N SER A 90 16.48 11.65 -2.79
CA SER A 90 15.06 11.69 -3.15
C SER A 90 14.16 11.77 -1.92
N THR A 91 13.04 12.45 -2.08
CA THR A 91 11.92 12.53 -1.12
C THR A 91 10.75 11.73 -1.68
N LEU A 92 10.01 11.03 -0.82
CA LEU A 92 8.75 10.41 -1.19
C LEU A 92 7.70 11.48 -1.47
N LEU A 93 7.10 11.39 -2.65
CA LEU A 93 6.04 12.28 -3.08
C LEU A 93 4.77 11.50 -3.35
N THR A 94 3.64 12.16 -3.19
CA THR A 94 2.33 11.61 -3.54
C THR A 94 1.51 12.56 -4.38
N GLN A 95 0.63 11.98 -5.20
CA GLN A 95 -0.31 12.70 -6.04
C GLN A 95 -1.61 11.92 -6.16
N PHE A 96 -2.73 12.60 -5.97
CA PHE A 96 -4.06 12.02 -6.10
C PHE A 96 -4.84 12.81 -7.16
N GLU A 97 -5.46 12.11 -8.10
CA GLU A 97 -6.37 12.68 -9.12
C GLU A 97 -5.77 13.86 -9.94
N GLY A 98 -4.49 13.80 -10.33
CA GLY A 98 -3.87 14.84 -11.15
C GLY A 98 -3.54 16.14 -10.41
N ARG A 99 -3.66 16.17 -9.07
CA ARG A 99 -3.28 17.33 -8.25
C ARG A 99 -1.76 17.57 -8.27
N ALA A 100 -1.32 18.68 -7.67
CA ALA A 100 0.10 18.93 -7.49
C ALA A 100 0.73 17.86 -6.58
N TRP A 101 1.96 17.46 -6.89
CA TRP A 101 2.74 16.57 -6.04
C TRP A 101 3.02 17.24 -4.69
N THR A 102 2.84 16.48 -3.61
CA THR A 102 3.19 16.88 -2.25
C THR A 102 4.13 15.86 -1.64
N VAL A 103 4.79 16.21 -0.54
CA VAL A 103 5.55 15.25 0.25
C VAL A 103 4.59 14.19 0.79
N LEU A 104 5.04 12.94 0.79
CA LEU A 104 4.40 11.82 1.48
C LEU A 104 5.22 11.52 2.74
N ASP A 105 4.64 11.72 3.91
CA ASP A 105 5.31 11.41 5.17
C ASP A 105 5.33 9.89 5.41
N PRO A 106 6.38 9.32 6.04
CA PRO A 106 6.55 7.86 6.15
C PRO A 106 5.42 7.07 6.84
N GLU A 107 4.64 7.74 7.68
CA GLU A 107 3.51 7.13 8.41
C GLU A 107 2.17 7.32 7.70
N ASP A 108 2.12 8.14 6.65
CA ASP A 108 0.91 8.38 5.89
C ASP A 108 0.59 7.17 5.02
N SER A 109 -0.64 6.68 5.18
CA SER A 109 -1.17 5.64 4.32
C SER A 109 -1.62 6.23 2.99
N VAL A 110 -1.35 5.52 1.90
CA VAL A 110 -1.85 5.88 0.58
C VAL A 110 -3.18 5.21 0.30
N LEU A 111 -4.01 5.88 -0.49
CA LEU A 111 -5.25 5.32 -1.01
C LEU A 111 -5.00 4.51 -2.29
N PRO A 112 -5.93 3.62 -2.69
CA PRO A 112 -5.91 3.05 -4.03
C PRO A 112 -5.92 4.17 -5.09
N ASN A 113 -5.08 4.02 -6.11
CA ASN A 113 -4.81 4.95 -7.20
C ASN A 113 -4.17 6.28 -6.78
N GLN A 114 -3.65 6.37 -5.55
CA GLN A 114 -2.81 7.48 -5.12
C GLN A 114 -1.36 7.21 -5.50
N LEU A 115 -0.87 7.95 -6.49
CA LEU A 115 0.47 7.78 -7.04
C LEU A 115 1.52 8.09 -5.98
N VAL A 116 2.59 7.30 -5.99
CA VAL A 116 3.79 7.51 -5.16
C VAL A 116 5.00 7.60 -6.08
N ALA A 117 5.84 8.60 -5.88
CA ALA A 117 7.06 8.76 -6.66
C ALA A 117 8.22 9.23 -5.78
N LEU A 118 9.43 9.13 -6.31
CA LEU A 118 10.62 9.71 -5.70
C LEU A 118 10.98 10.98 -6.45
N GLY A 119 11.23 12.04 -5.69
CA GLY A 119 11.36 13.37 -6.27
C GLY A 119 12.15 14.33 -5.40
N SER A 120 12.23 15.56 -5.85
CA SER A 120 12.87 16.65 -5.13
C SER A 120 12.08 17.95 -5.30
N ARG A 121 12.44 18.96 -4.52
CA ARG A 121 11.81 20.28 -4.60
C ARG A 121 12.60 21.13 -5.58
N GLY A 122 11.96 21.56 -6.66
CA GLY A 122 12.47 22.64 -7.51
C GLY A 122 12.17 24.01 -6.88
N ASP A 123 12.26 25.08 -7.69
CA ASP A 123 12.13 26.46 -7.19
C ASP A 123 10.78 26.73 -6.51
N ASN A 124 9.68 26.14 -7.01
CA ASN A 124 8.33 26.47 -6.54
C ASN A 124 7.45 25.24 -6.23
N SER A 125 7.88 24.02 -6.53
CA SER A 125 7.05 22.82 -6.36
C SER A 125 7.87 21.55 -6.16
N TRP A 126 7.24 20.56 -5.53
CA TRP A 126 7.73 19.19 -5.54
C TRP A 126 7.40 18.54 -6.88
N ALA A 127 8.31 17.73 -7.39
CA ALA A 127 8.09 16.94 -8.60
C ALA A 127 8.95 15.66 -8.58
N PRO A 128 8.46 14.56 -9.18
CA PRO A 128 9.28 13.40 -9.46
C PRO A 128 10.45 13.77 -10.38
N HIS A 129 11.57 13.06 -10.27
CA HIS A 129 12.66 13.15 -11.23
C HIS A 129 13.07 11.77 -11.74
N PRO A 130 13.76 11.70 -12.89
CA PRO A 130 14.20 10.42 -13.44
C PRO A 130 15.17 9.71 -12.48
N LEU A 131 15.00 8.40 -12.33
CA LEU A 131 15.85 7.53 -11.52
C LEU A 131 16.18 6.27 -12.31
N GLN A 132 17.35 5.69 -12.07
CA GLN A 132 17.68 4.38 -12.59
C GLN A 132 17.35 3.26 -11.59
N ASP A 133 17.67 3.47 -10.32
CA ASP A 133 17.45 2.50 -9.24
C ASP A 133 16.72 3.17 -8.08
N ALA A 134 15.64 2.53 -7.61
CA ALA A 134 14.91 2.97 -6.43
C ALA A 134 14.55 1.78 -5.55
N ILE A 135 14.69 1.95 -4.24
CA ILE A 135 14.25 1.02 -3.21
C ILE A 135 13.41 1.81 -2.20
N VAL A 136 12.27 1.25 -1.82
CA VAL A 136 11.39 1.78 -0.78
C VAL A 136 10.91 0.65 0.13
N ASP A 137 10.74 0.97 1.40
CA ASP A 137 10.06 0.10 2.35
C ASP A 137 8.54 0.34 2.23
N ILE A 138 7.78 -0.75 2.14
CA ILE A 138 6.32 -0.76 2.11
C ILE A 138 5.83 -1.36 3.40
N SER A 139 5.13 -0.59 4.22
CA SER A 139 4.50 -1.07 5.44
C SER A 139 3.03 -1.38 5.19
N VAL A 140 2.60 -2.58 5.58
CA VAL A 140 1.21 -3.02 5.52
C VAL A 140 0.69 -3.24 6.92
N ARG A 141 -0.49 -2.71 7.21
CA ARG A 141 -1.19 -2.92 8.47
C ARG A 141 -2.64 -3.30 8.23
N ALA A 142 -2.96 -4.57 8.45
CA ALA A 142 -4.33 -5.06 8.37
C ALA A 142 -5.13 -4.73 9.65
N GLY A 143 -6.41 -4.45 9.47
CA GLY A 143 -7.40 -4.27 10.52
C GLY A 143 -8.62 -5.13 10.23
N ILE A 144 -8.88 -6.12 11.08
CA ILE A 144 -10.08 -6.96 11.01
C ILE A 144 -11.25 -6.18 11.62
N ALA A 145 -12.42 -6.21 10.98
CA ALA A 145 -13.62 -5.54 11.44
C ALA A 145 -14.07 -6.05 12.84
N PRO A 146 -14.92 -5.30 13.56
CA PRO A 146 -15.44 -5.74 14.86
C PRO A 146 -16.07 -7.13 14.77
N ALA A 147 -15.68 -8.04 15.65
CA ALA A 147 -16.08 -9.44 15.54
C ALA A 147 -17.61 -9.63 15.64
N ASN A 148 -18.33 -8.72 16.29
CA ASN A 148 -19.79 -8.74 16.36
C ASN A 148 -20.48 -8.46 15.01
N THR A 149 -19.73 -7.98 14.01
CA THR A 149 -20.20 -7.76 12.63
C THR A 149 -19.91 -8.92 11.69
N LEU A 150 -19.21 -9.96 12.15
CA LEU A 150 -18.65 -11.02 11.33
C LEU A 150 -19.15 -12.41 11.74
N THR A 151 -19.55 -13.21 10.76
CA THR A 151 -19.92 -14.62 10.93
C THR A 151 -18.68 -15.50 10.89
N LEU A 152 -18.04 -15.69 12.05
CA LEU A 152 -16.77 -16.44 12.22
C LEU A 152 -16.97 -17.89 12.68
N THR A 153 -17.96 -18.59 12.13
CA THR A 153 -18.26 -19.98 12.49
C THR A 153 -17.31 -21.00 11.84
N ASN A 154 -16.56 -20.56 10.82
CA ASN A 154 -15.58 -21.35 10.08
C ASN A 154 -14.30 -20.53 9.88
N GLU A 155 -13.24 -21.17 9.39
CA GLU A 155 -12.02 -20.47 8.98
C GLU A 155 -12.33 -19.53 7.79
N VAL A 156 -11.86 -18.28 7.90
CA VAL A 156 -12.02 -17.23 6.90
C VAL A 156 -10.64 -16.70 6.55
N ALA A 157 -10.31 -16.66 5.26
CA ALA A 157 -9.02 -16.15 4.80
C ALA A 157 -8.98 -14.61 4.90
N LEU A 158 -7.84 -14.07 5.32
CA LEU A 158 -7.52 -12.66 5.13
C LEU A 158 -7.16 -12.43 3.66
N ASP A 159 -8.18 -12.21 2.83
CA ASP A 159 -8.05 -12.12 1.37
C ASP A 159 -7.78 -10.68 0.92
N GLY A 160 -6.65 -10.13 1.34
CA GLY A 160 -6.13 -8.86 0.85
C GLY A 160 -5.31 -9.04 -0.43
N SER A 161 -5.50 -8.16 -1.42
CA SER A 161 -4.70 -8.20 -2.66
C SER A 161 -4.56 -6.81 -3.27
N ALA A 162 -3.32 -6.41 -3.51
CA ALA A 162 -3.01 -5.18 -4.23
C ALA A 162 -1.94 -5.41 -5.31
N THR A 163 -2.03 -4.62 -6.37
CA THR A 163 -1.01 -4.54 -7.41
C THR A 163 -0.29 -3.20 -7.29
N LEU A 164 1.04 -3.23 -7.29
CA LEU A 164 1.86 -2.02 -7.35
C LEU A 164 2.38 -1.88 -8.78
N GLU A 165 1.69 -1.08 -9.57
CA GLU A 165 2.01 -0.87 -10.98
C GLU A 165 3.08 0.21 -11.13
N VAL A 166 4.08 -0.03 -11.98
CA VAL A 166 5.05 1.01 -12.38
C VAL A 166 4.46 1.78 -13.56
N MET A 167 4.14 3.05 -13.33
CA MET A 167 3.59 3.97 -14.32
C MET A 167 4.65 4.95 -14.80
N TYR A 168 4.91 4.98 -16.10
CA TYR A 168 5.81 5.97 -16.71
C TYR A 168 5.11 7.33 -16.81
N LEU A 169 5.83 8.41 -16.48
CA LEU A 169 5.32 9.79 -16.44
C LEU A 169 5.82 10.62 -17.63
#